data_AF-A0A2P6RD17-F1
#
_entry.id   AF-A0A2P6RD17-F1
#
_cell.length_a   1.000
_cell.length_b   1.000
_cell.length_c   1.000
_cell.angle_alpha   90.00
_cell.angle_beta   90.00
_cell.angle_gamma   90.00
#
_symmetry.space_group_name_H-M   'P 1'
#
loop_
_entity.id
_entity.type
_entity.pdbx_description
1 polymer ?
#
loop_
_entity_poly.entity_id
_entity_poly.type
_entity_poly.pdbx_seq_one_letter_code
_entity_poly.pdbx_strand_id
1 'polypeptide(L)'
;MRVRIQESLGARVGKLSHDKKKAIEEEEELLSYTADVLPSLEEQEVRQLYPKGPNIDFKKELRSLNRELQLHIFELADILVERPSQYARRVEEISLIFQNLHHRLNSLRPHQARVTLIHILELQTKRHKQAVEDIQRPRYY
;
A
#
# COMPACT_ATOMS: atom_id res chain seq x y z
N MET A 1 -50.05 -15.52 -6.44
CA MET A 1 -49.12 -14.79 -7.34
C MET A 1 -47.99 -14.05 -6.60
N ARG A 2 -48.21 -13.51 -5.38
CA ARG A 2 -47.18 -12.82 -4.55
C ARG A 2 -45.99 -13.70 -4.09
N VAL A 3 -46.22 -14.99 -3.82
CA VAL A 3 -45.19 -15.92 -3.29
C VAL A 3 -44.06 -16.17 -4.29
N ARG A 4 -44.39 -16.41 -5.57
CA ARG A 4 -43.38 -16.61 -6.64
C ARG A 4 -42.47 -15.40 -6.88
N ILE A 5 -42.95 -14.18 -6.61
CA ILE A 5 -42.16 -12.96 -6.78
C ILE A 5 -41.14 -12.82 -5.63
N GLN A 6 -41.51 -13.18 -4.40
CA GLN A 6 -40.59 -13.15 -3.26
C GLN A 6 -39.49 -14.23 -3.36
N GLU A 7 -39.83 -15.43 -3.83
CA GLU A 7 -38.83 -16.49 -4.08
C GLU A 7 -37.85 -16.12 -5.19
N SER A 8 -38.33 -15.52 -6.28
CA SER A 8 -37.49 -15.02 -7.38
C SER A 8 -36.57 -13.89 -6.96
N LEU A 9 -37.06 -12.96 -6.12
CA LEU A 9 -36.23 -11.88 -5.54
C LEU A 9 -35.19 -12.44 -4.56
N GLY A 10 -35.54 -13.40 -3.71
CA GLY A 10 -34.61 -14.05 -2.78
C GLY A 10 -33.50 -14.82 -3.51
N ALA A 11 -33.84 -15.57 -4.55
CA ALA A 11 -32.86 -16.27 -5.38
C ALA A 11 -31.93 -15.29 -6.13
N ARG A 12 -32.46 -14.16 -6.61
CA ARG A 12 -31.70 -13.13 -7.31
C ARG A 12 -30.77 -12.37 -6.37
N VAL A 13 -31.21 -12.06 -5.14
CA VAL A 13 -30.35 -11.45 -4.10
C VAL A 13 -29.26 -12.43 -3.63
N GLY A 14 -29.59 -13.72 -3.47
CA GLY A 14 -28.62 -14.76 -3.16
C GLY A 14 -27.54 -14.89 -4.24
N LYS A 15 -27.93 -14.85 -5.51
CA LYS A 15 -27.01 -14.88 -6.65
C LYS A 15 -26.13 -13.62 -6.72
N LEU A 16 -26.68 -12.43 -6.54
CA LEU A 16 -25.92 -11.18 -6.48
C LEU A 16 -24.93 -11.13 -5.30
N SER A 17 -25.27 -11.74 -4.16
CA SER A 17 -24.37 -11.84 -3.01
C SER A 17 -23.22 -12.82 -3.26
N HIS A 18 -23.52 -13.96 -3.88
CA HIS A 18 -22.51 -14.94 -4.29
C HIS A 18 -21.59 -14.40 -5.38
N ASP A 19 -22.14 -13.74 -6.41
CA ASP A 19 -21.37 -13.13 -7.50
C ASP A 19 -20.46 -11.99 -6.97
N LYS A 20 -20.92 -11.19 -6.00
CA LYS A 20 -20.08 -10.20 -5.32
C LYS A 20 -18.96 -10.84 -4.50
N LYS A 21 -19.25 -11.90 -3.74
CA LYS A 21 -18.23 -12.62 -2.97
C LYS A 21 -17.18 -13.25 -3.88
N LYS A 22 -17.63 -13.85 -4.98
CA LYS A 22 -16.76 -14.44 -5.99
C LYS A 22 -15.89 -13.39 -6.69
N ALA A 23 -16.44 -12.23 -7.02
CA ALA A 23 -15.66 -11.12 -7.57
C ALA A 23 -14.63 -10.57 -6.58
N ILE A 24 -14.96 -10.53 -5.29
CA ILE A 24 -14.01 -10.14 -4.22
C ILE A 24 -12.92 -11.20 -4.05
N GLU A 25 -13.27 -12.49 -4.05
CA GLU A 25 -12.30 -13.60 -4.00
C GLU A 25 -11.38 -13.61 -5.24
N GLU A 26 -11.92 -13.43 -6.43
CA GLU A 26 -11.16 -13.32 -7.68
C GLU A 26 -10.26 -12.05 -7.68
N GLU A 27 -10.71 -10.94 -7.09
CA GLU A 27 -9.91 -9.72 -6.91
C GLU A 27 -8.79 -9.92 -5.85
N GLU A 28 -9.07 -10.62 -4.75
CA GLU A 28 -8.09 -11.03 -3.73
C GLU A 28 -7.06 -12.03 -4.30
N GLU A 29 -7.47 -12.94 -5.18
CA GLU A 29 -6.59 -13.88 -5.86
C GLU A 29 -5.70 -13.16 -6.89
N LEU A 30 -6.24 -12.22 -7.66
CA LEU A 30 -5.47 -11.34 -8.56
C LEU A 30 -4.51 -10.41 -7.79
N LEU A 31 -4.90 -9.99 -6.58
CA LEU A 31 -4.02 -9.28 -5.66
C LEU A 31 -2.88 -10.17 -5.16
N SER A 32 -3.11 -11.48 -4.97
CA SER A 32 -2.08 -12.46 -4.61
C SER A 32 -1.02 -12.63 -5.70
N TYR A 33 -1.42 -12.75 -6.98
CA TYR A 33 -0.47 -12.91 -8.09
C TYR A 33 0.37 -11.66 -8.42
N THR A 34 -0.05 -10.47 -7.94
CA THR A 34 0.68 -9.20 -8.13
C THR A 34 1.29 -8.65 -6.84
N ALA A 35 1.01 -9.27 -5.70
CA ALA A 35 1.66 -8.97 -4.46
C ALA A 35 3.08 -9.51 -4.53
N ASP A 36 4.04 -8.60 -4.62
CA ASP A 36 5.40 -8.85 -4.15
C ASP A 36 5.29 -9.17 -2.65
N VAL A 37 5.03 -10.45 -2.34
CA VAL A 37 4.79 -10.92 -0.97
C VAL A 37 6.11 -10.77 -0.22
N LEU A 38 6.23 -9.64 0.46
CA LEU A 38 7.37 -9.38 1.30
C LEU A 38 7.41 -10.44 2.40
N PRO A 39 8.59 -11.03 2.68
CA PRO A 39 8.74 -11.90 3.82
C PRO A 39 8.28 -11.16 5.08
N SER A 40 7.55 -11.86 5.93
CA SER A 40 6.99 -11.23 7.13
C SER A 40 8.11 -10.77 8.07
N LEU A 41 7.89 -9.70 8.83
CA LEU A 41 8.89 -9.23 9.81
C LEU A 41 9.24 -10.32 10.84
N GLU A 42 8.30 -11.24 11.12
CA GLU A 42 8.49 -12.40 11.99
C GLU A 42 9.42 -13.45 11.36
N GLU A 43 9.37 -13.66 10.05
CA GLU A 43 10.34 -14.49 9.31
C GLU A 43 11.74 -13.86 9.26
N GLN A 44 11.84 -12.55 9.49
CA GLN A 44 13.11 -11.81 9.55
C GLN A 44 13.65 -11.66 10.97
N GLU A 45 13.02 -12.31 11.97
CA GLU A 45 13.32 -12.14 13.41
C GLU A 45 13.21 -10.69 13.92
N VAL A 46 12.47 -9.84 13.18
CA VAL A 46 12.29 -8.43 13.51
C VAL A 46 10.96 -8.23 14.22
N ARG A 47 11.01 -7.58 15.39
CA ARG A 47 9.79 -7.20 16.11
C ARG A 47 9.02 -6.15 15.31
N GLN A 48 7.78 -6.48 14.97
CA GLN A 48 6.87 -5.55 14.31
C GLN A 48 6.40 -4.47 15.29
N LEU A 49 6.61 -3.20 14.94
CA LEU A 49 6.28 -2.03 15.77
C LEU A 49 4.92 -1.39 15.45
N TYR A 50 4.21 -1.91 14.46
CA TYR A 50 2.91 -1.39 14.02
C TYR A 50 1.82 -2.48 14.06
N PRO A 51 0.55 -2.13 14.34
CA PRO A 51 -0.52 -3.10 14.47
C PRO A 51 -0.76 -3.88 13.16
N LYS A 52 -1.13 -5.16 13.27
CA LYS A 52 -1.64 -5.96 12.14
C LYS A 52 -3.15 -5.75 12.06
N GLY A 53 -3.65 -5.06 11.03
CA GLY A 53 -5.08 -4.79 10.89
C GLY A 53 -5.47 -4.34 9.48
N PRO A 54 -6.68 -4.70 9.02
CA PRO A 54 -7.11 -4.49 7.62
C PRO A 54 -7.44 -3.04 7.27
N ASN A 55 -7.50 -2.11 8.24
CA ASN A 55 -7.91 -0.73 8.01
C ASN A 55 -6.98 0.28 8.73
N ILE A 56 -5.67 0.12 8.56
CA ILE A 56 -4.71 1.02 9.18
C ILE A 56 -4.18 2.03 8.16
N ASP A 57 -4.25 3.32 8.53
CA ASP A 57 -3.72 4.41 7.73
C ASP A 57 -2.19 4.33 7.66
N PHE A 58 -1.72 3.85 6.52
CA PHE A 58 -0.30 3.72 6.19
C PHE A 58 0.49 5.02 6.42
N LYS A 59 -0.08 6.17 6.04
CA LYS A 59 0.57 7.48 6.18
C LYS A 59 0.71 7.86 7.65
N LYS A 60 -0.24 7.45 8.50
CA LYS A 60 -0.19 7.68 9.94
C LYS A 60 0.89 6.81 10.58
N GLU A 61 0.99 5.54 10.19
CA GLU A 61 2.00 4.62 10.75
C GLU A 61 3.42 5.00 10.33
N LEU A 62 3.67 5.33 9.06
CA LEU A 62 4.98 5.83 8.64
C LEU A 62 5.38 7.11 9.38
N ARG A 63 4.42 8.02 9.64
CA ARG A 63 4.68 9.21 10.44
C ARG A 63 4.99 8.87 11.90
N SER A 64 4.31 7.87 12.46
CA SER A 64 4.56 7.39 13.81
C SER A 64 5.97 6.81 13.94
N LEU A 65 6.35 5.88 13.04
CA LEU A 65 7.68 5.27 13.01
C LEU A 65 8.78 6.32 12.79
N ASN A 66 8.57 7.30 11.91
CA ASN A 66 9.51 8.40 11.72
C ASN A 66 9.68 9.26 12.98
N ARG A 67 8.60 9.52 13.71
CA ARG A 67 8.68 10.29 14.96
C ARG A 67 9.43 9.52 16.04
N GLU A 68 9.19 8.21 16.13
CA GLU A 68 9.91 7.31 17.04
C GLU A 68 11.40 7.24 16.70
N LEU A 69 11.74 7.13 15.41
CA LEU A 69 13.12 7.20 14.92
C LEU A 69 13.81 8.51 15.32
N GLN A 70 13.14 9.64 15.11
CA GLN A 70 13.69 10.94 15.48
C GLN A 70 13.98 11.02 16.98
N LEU A 71 13.06 10.54 17.82
CA LEU A 71 13.25 10.50 19.27
C LEU A 71 14.50 9.69 19.64
N HIS A 72 14.68 8.50 19.08
CA HIS A 72 15.86 7.68 19.37
C HIS A 72 17.18 8.29 18.87
N ILE A 73 17.14 9.05 17.77
CA ILE A 73 18.32 9.80 17.31
C ILE A 73 18.69 10.92 18.31
N PHE A 74 17.71 11.63 18.85
CA PHE A 74 17.97 12.63 19.91
C PHE A 74 18.52 11.97 21.18
N GLU A 75 17.90 10.87 21.63
CA GLU A 75 18.39 10.12 22.79
C GLU A 75 19.79 9.54 22.57
N LEU A 76 20.14 9.17 21.34
CA LEU A 76 21.50 8.75 21.00
C LEU A 76 22.49 9.90 21.16
N ALA A 77 22.12 11.10 20.71
CA ALA A 77 22.97 12.29 20.87
C ALA A 77 23.23 12.57 22.35
N ASP A 78 22.21 12.48 23.20
CA ASP A 78 22.33 12.66 24.65
C ASP A 78 23.26 11.59 25.28
N ILE A 79 23.08 10.32 24.91
CA ILE A 79 23.92 9.21 25.40
C ILE A 79 25.38 9.38 24.98
N LEU A 80 25.65 9.86 23.76
CA LEU A 80 27.02 10.09 23.30
C LEU A 80 27.73 11.18 24.11
N VAL A 81 26.98 12.14 24.66
CA VAL A 81 27.51 13.20 25.53
C VAL A 81 27.70 12.70 26.97
N GLU A 82 26.71 12.02 27.54
CA GLU A 82 26.77 11.62 28.96
C GLU A 82 27.51 10.30 29.20
N ARG A 83 27.25 9.28 28.37
CA ARG A 83 27.70 7.88 28.57
C ARG A 83 27.95 7.17 27.24
N PRO A 84 29.05 7.50 26.53
CA PRO A 84 29.30 7.01 25.19
C PRO A 84 29.45 5.48 25.11
N SER A 85 29.77 4.79 26.21
CA SER A 85 29.86 3.32 26.24
C SER A 85 28.51 2.61 26.04
N GLN A 86 27.38 3.30 26.19
CA GLN A 86 26.04 2.71 26.10
C GLN A 86 25.37 2.90 24.72
N TYR A 87 26.08 3.47 23.75
CA TYR A 87 25.51 3.79 22.44
C TYR A 87 24.98 2.56 21.67
N ALA A 88 25.61 1.40 21.85
CA ALA A 88 25.34 0.20 21.07
C ALA A 88 23.87 -0.23 21.13
N ARG A 89 23.30 -0.25 22.34
CA ARG A 89 21.88 -0.59 22.55
C ARG A 89 20.95 0.37 21.81
N ARG A 90 21.27 1.66 21.79
CA ARG A 90 20.44 2.66 21.11
C ARG A 90 20.53 2.52 19.59
N VAL A 91 21.70 2.15 19.07
CA VAL A 91 21.88 1.86 17.63
C VAL A 91 21.10 0.61 17.21
N GLU A 92 21.01 -0.41 18.06
CA GLU A 92 20.16 -1.59 17.82
C GLU A 92 18.67 -1.20 17.75
N GLU A 93 18.19 -0.37 18.67
CA GLU A 93 16.81 0.16 18.67
C GLU A 93 16.52 0.97 17.39
N ILE A 94 17.44 1.84 16.97
CA ILE A 94 17.34 2.59 15.71
C ILE A 94 17.30 1.63 14.50
N SER A 95 18.14 0.61 14.49
CA SER A 95 18.18 -0.39 13.41
C SER A 95 16.86 -1.15 13.29
N LEU A 96 16.24 -1.49 14.41
CA LEU A 96 14.92 -2.12 14.45
C LEU A 96 13.84 -1.23 13.82
N ILE A 97 13.85 0.07 14.12
CA ILE A 97 12.89 1.02 13.53
C ILE A 97 13.11 1.14 12.01
N PHE A 98 14.37 1.18 11.56
CA PHE A 98 14.67 1.20 10.12
C PHE A 98 14.17 -0.05 9.40
N GLN A 99 14.36 -1.24 9.96
CA GLN A 99 13.85 -2.48 9.39
C GLN A 99 12.32 -2.45 9.25
N ASN A 100 11.62 -1.99 10.29
CA ASN A 100 10.16 -1.80 10.28
C ASN A 100 9.72 -0.78 9.22
N LEU A 101 10.42 0.35 9.11
CA LEU A 101 10.11 1.41 8.15
C LEU A 101 10.34 0.94 6.72
N HIS A 102 11.44 0.22 6.47
CA HIS A 102 11.74 -0.39 5.17
C HIS A 102 10.68 -1.40 4.75
N HIS A 103 10.34 -2.34 5.64
CA HIS A 103 9.29 -3.31 5.36
C HIS A 103 7.98 -2.58 5.02
N ARG A 104 7.61 -1.57 5.81
CA ARG A 104 6.39 -0.80 5.59
C ARG A 104 6.40 -0.08 4.24
N LEU A 105 7.48 0.60 3.88
CA LEU A 105 7.61 1.22 2.55
C LEU A 105 7.49 0.21 1.42
N ASN A 106 8.11 -0.96 1.58
CA ASN A 106 8.09 -2.00 0.56
C ASN A 106 6.66 -2.51 0.29
N SER A 107 5.82 -2.59 1.33
CA SER A 107 4.41 -2.98 1.17
C SER A 107 3.61 -2.00 0.31
N LEU A 108 4.12 -0.78 0.08
CA LEU A 108 3.46 0.22 -0.77
C LEU A 108 3.83 0.13 -2.25
N ARG A 109 4.88 -0.62 -2.60
CA ARG A 109 5.39 -0.72 -3.98
C ARG A 109 4.32 -1.17 -4.99
N PRO A 110 3.45 -2.16 -4.70
CA PRO A 110 2.42 -2.58 -5.63
C PRO A 110 1.40 -1.47 -5.93
N HIS A 111 0.99 -0.71 -4.91
CA HIS A 111 0.11 0.44 -5.10
C HIS A 111 0.78 1.54 -5.93
N GLN A 112 2.05 1.85 -5.65
CA GLN A 112 2.82 2.83 -6.42
C GLN A 112 2.96 2.42 -7.89
N ALA A 113 3.19 1.14 -8.18
CA ALA A 113 3.27 0.63 -9.53
C ALA A 113 1.93 0.83 -10.29
N ARG A 114 0.80 0.57 -9.63
CA ARG A 114 -0.54 0.82 -10.20
C ARG A 114 -0.79 2.29 -10.51
N VAL A 115 -0.50 3.18 -9.55
CA VAL A 115 -0.64 4.65 -9.76
C VAL A 115 0.26 5.12 -10.90
N THR A 116 1.49 4.62 -10.97
CA THR A 116 2.44 4.94 -12.04
C THR A 116 1.91 4.47 -13.40
N LEU A 117 1.36 3.26 -13.48
CA LEU A 117 0.78 2.72 -14.71
C LEU A 117 -0.42 3.56 -15.18
N ILE A 118 -1.33 3.92 -14.28
CA ILE A 118 -2.47 4.80 -14.58
C ILE A 118 -1.96 6.12 -15.16
N HIS A 119 -0.99 6.75 -14.51
CA HIS A 119 -0.42 8.00 -14.97
C HIS A 119 0.19 7.90 -16.37
N ILE A 120 0.91 6.82 -16.66
CA ILE A 120 1.48 6.56 -17.99
C ILE A 120 0.37 6.44 -19.04
N LEU A 121 -0.70 5.71 -18.75
CA LEU A 121 -1.82 5.52 -19.68
C LEU A 121 -2.60 6.83 -19.94
N GLU A 122 -2.77 7.66 -18.92
CA GLU A 122 -3.35 9.01 -19.06
C GLU A 122 -2.51 9.89 -20.00
N LEU A 123 -1.18 9.86 -19.81
CA LEU A 123 -0.24 10.59 -20.68
C LEU A 123 -0.30 10.09 -22.12
N GLN A 124 -0.35 8.77 -22.33
CA GLN A 124 -0.50 8.20 -23.67
C GLN A 124 -1.79 8.66 -24.32
N THR A 125 -2.92 8.58 -23.62
CA THR A 125 -4.22 9.02 -24.12
C THR A 125 -4.20 10.50 -24.51
N LYS A 126 -3.58 11.35 -23.67
CA LYS A 126 -3.43 12.78 -23.96
C LYS A 126 -2.59 13.02 -25.21
N ARG A 127 -1.46 12.31 -25.37
CA ARG A 127 -0.61 12.41 -26.57
C ARG A 127 -1.36 11.98 -27.83
N HIS A 128 -2.12 10.89 -27.77
CA HIS A 128 -2.92 10.43 -28.90
C HIS A 128 -3.99 11.45 -29.31
N LYS A 129 -4.67 12.07 -28.34
CA LYS A 129 -5.63 13.15 -28.63
C LYS A 129 -4.97 14.36 -29.30
N GLN A 130 -3.84 14.81 -28.78
CA GLN A 130 -3.08 15.92 -29.36
C GLN A 130 -2.62 15.62 -30.80
N ALA A 131 -2.10 14.41 -31.05
CA ALA A 131 -1.70 14.01 -32.40
C ALA A 131 -2.88 13.99 -33.37
N VAL A 132 -4.07 13.55 -32.94
CA VAL A 132 -5.29 13.60 -33.76
C VAL A 132 -5.71 15.04 -34.04
N GLU A 133 -5.69 15.91 -33.03
CA GLU A 133 -5.98 17.35 -33.20
C GLU A 133 -5.00 18.02 -34.17
N ASP A 134 -3.71 17.70 -34.08
CA ASP A 134 -2.67 18.25 -34.96
C ASP A 134 -2.84 17.78 -36.42
N ILE A 135 -3.30 16.56 -36.65
CA ILE A 135 -3.63 16.05 -38.00
C ILE A 135 -4.89 16.74 -38.54
N GLN A 136 -5.89 16.99 -37.70
CA GLN A 136 -7.13 17.65 -38.09
C GLN A 136 -6.99 19.16 -38.30
N ARG A 137 -5.90 19.77 -37.81
CA ARG A 137 -5.60 21.18 -38.08
C ARG A 137 -5.41 21.39 -39.60
N PRO A 138 -6.24 22.24 -40.23
CA PRO A 138 -6.04 22.57 -41.64
C PRO A 138 -4.67 23.22 -41.81
N ARG A 139 -3.80 22.61 -42.62
CA ARG A 139 -2.59 23.29 -43.09
C ARG A 139 -3.01 24.27 -44.18
N TYR A 140 -3.16 25.54 -43.81
CA TYR A 140 -3.23 26.61 -44.79
C TYR A 140 -1.85 26.75 -45.43
N TYR A 141 -1.75 26.41 -46.72
CA TYR A 141 -0.63 26.75 -47.60
C TYR A 141 -1.04 27.94 -48.47
#